data_AF-A0AAF1ANN6-F1
#
_entry.id   AF-A0AAF1ANN6-F1
#
_cell.length_a   1.000
_cell.length_b   1.000
_cell.length_c   1.000
_cell.angle_alpha   90.00
_cell.angle_beta   90.00
_cell.angle_gamma   90.00
#
_symmetry.space_group_name_H-M   'P 1'
#
loop_
_entity.id
_entity.type
_entity.pdbx_description
1 polymer ?
#
loop_
_entity_poly.entity_id
_entity_poly.type
_entity_poly.pdbx_seq_one_letter_code
_entity_poly.pdbx_strand_id
1 'polypeptide(L)'
;MGGAMASIVISVIVLVILRYTIKLANTYWFRPKRIEKRLRKLGFRGSQYRIIFGDAKDIGKMRAASTSKPMEPSDKIASRILPYYHNMVQKHALRMFICMMHRSD
;
A
#
# COMPACT_ATOMS: atom_id res chain seq x y z
N MET A 1 -35.73 12.63 36.38
CA MET A 1 -34.81 11.47 36.27
C MET A 1 -34.48 11.09 34.82
N GLY A 2 -35.40 11.18 33.85
CA GLY A 2 -35.13 10.78 32.45
C GLY A 2 -34.06 11.59 31.70
N GLY A 3 -33.97 12.90 31.92
CA GLY A 3 -33.00 13.76 31.22
C GLY A 3 -31.53 13.49 31.57
N ALA A 4 -31.24 13.11 32.83
CA ALA A 4 -29.90 12.76 33.27
C ALA A 4 -29.44 11.40 32.71
N MET A 5 -30.36 10.45 32.55
CA MET A 5 -30.03 9.15 31.94
C MET A 5 -29.74 9.31 30.44
N ALA A 6 -30.46 10.19 29.75
CA ALA A 6 -30.22 10.47 28.34
C ALA A 6 -28.84 11.12 28.10
N SER A 7 -28.43 12.08 28.95
CA SER A 7 -27.11 12.73 28.80
C SER A 7 -25.95 11.77 29.04
N ILE A 8 -26.10 10.83 30.00
CA ILE A 8 -25.11 9.78 30.25
C ILE A 8 -24.97 8.87 29.02
N VAL A 9 -26.08 8.42 28.44
CA VAL A 9 -26.05 7.55 27.25
C VAL A 9 -25.39 8.25 26.06
N ILE A 10 -25.73 9.52 25.81
CA ILE A 10 -25.12 10.31 24.73
C ILE A 10 -23.61 10.47 24.95
N SER A 11 -23.18 10.77 26.17
CA SER A 11 -21.77 10.91 26.52
C SER A 11 -20.99 9.62 26.23
N VAL A 12 -21.55 8.45 26.60
CA VAL A 12 -20.93 7.15 26.32
C VAL A 12 -20.79 6.91 24.82
N ILE A 13 -21.83 7.20 24.04
CA ILE A 13 -21.80 7.04 22.57
C ILE A 13 -20.72 7.93 21.95
N VAL A 14 -20.62 9.19 22.37
CA VAL A 14 -19.61 10.13 21.87
C VAL A 14 -18.19 9.63 22.18
N LEU A 15 -17.97 9.13 23.40
CA LEU A 15 -16.67 8.56 23.79
C LEU A 15 -16.32 7.33 22.95
N VAL A 16 -17.28 6.46 22.67
CA VAL A 16 -17.06 5.29 21.81
C VAL A 16 -16.66 5.73 20.40
N ILE A 17 -17.41 6.65 19.80
CA ILE A 17 -17.11 7.17 18.45
C ILE A 17 -15.71 7.79 18.43
N LEU A 18 -15.37 8.63 19.41
CA LEU A 18 -14.06 9.28 19.51
C LEU A 18 -12.92 8.24 19.61
N ARG A 19 -13.11 7.17 20.39
CA ARG A 19 -12.13 6.08 20.49
C ARG A 19 -11.94 5.38 19.15
N TYR A 20 -13.03 5.11 18.43
CA TYR A 20 -12.97 4.48 17.11
C TYR A 20 -12.29 5.36 16.07
N THR A 21 -12.60 6.66 16.03
CA THR A 21 -11.97 7.58 15.07
C THR A 21 -10.47 7.70 15.32
N ILE A 22 -10.03 7.80 16.58
CA ILE A 22 -8.60 7.82 16.93
C ILE A 22 -7.92 6.49 16.53
N LYS A 23 -8.56 5.36 16.81
CA LYS A 23 -8.02 4.03 16.45
C LYS A 23 -7.90 3.86 14.93
N LEU A 24 -8.91 4.30 14.19
CA LEU A 24 -8.91 4.29 12.72
C LEU A 24 -7.83 5.22 12.18
N ALA A 25 -7.78 6.47 12.63
CA ALA A 25 -6.76 7.44 12.21
C ALA A 25 -5.34 6.92 12.49
N ASN A 26 -5.09 6.37 13.69
CA ASN A 26 -3.82 5.72 13.99
C ASN A 26 -3.59 4.51 13.08
N THR A 27 -4.58 3.67 12.80
CA THR A 27 -4.37 2.51 11.92
C THR A 27 -4.05 2.93 10.49
N TYR A 28 -4.85 3.83 9.91
CA TYR A 28 -4.66 4.33 8.55
C TYR A 28 -3.41 5.18 8.38
N TRP A 29 -2.89 5.82 9.44
CA TRP A 29 -1.71 6.69 9.32
C TRP A 29 -0.41 6.07 9.85
N PHE A 30 -0.45 5.39 11.00
CA PHE A 30 0.75 4.77 11.59
C PHE A 30 1.16 3.50 10.86
N ARG A 31 0.21 2.64 10.42
CA ARG A 31 0.58 1.41 9.71
C ARG A 31 1.37 1.69 8.42
N PRO A 32 0.91 2.55 7.49
CA PRO A 32 1.66 2.79 6.27
C PRO A 32 3.02 3.43 6.54
N LYS A 33 3.12 4.40 7.45
CA LYS A 33 4.41 5.01 7.81
C LYS A 33 5.40 4.01 8.42
N ARG A 34 4.93 3.05 9.22
CA ARG A 34 5.79 1.99 9.79
C ARG A 34 6.30 1.06 8.71
N ILE A 35 5.46 0.66 7.77
CA ILE A 35 5.84 -0.19 6.64
C ILE A 35 6.82 0.53 5.72
N GLU A 36 6.56 1.80 5.40
CA GLU A 36 7.46 2.65 4.59
C GLU A 36 8.86 2.77 5.22
N LYS A 37 8.94 3.02 6.53
CA LYS A 37 10.23 3.09 7.24
C LYS A 37 10.99 1.77 7.18
N ARG A 38 10.30 0.63 7.31
CA ARG A 38 10.94 -0.70 7.21
C ARG A 38 11.45 -0.95 5.79
N LEU A 39 10.63 -0.68 4.77
CA LEU A 39 11.03 -0.81 3.37
C LEU A 39 12.23 0.07 3.03
N ARG A 40 12.25 1.34 3.47
CA ARG A 40 13.40 2.23 3.29
C ARG A 40 14.68 1.68 3.93
N LYS A 41 14.59 1.08 5.12
CA LYS A 41 15.74 0.44 5.78
C LYS A 41 16.26 -0.77 4.99
N LEU A 42 15.38 -1.52 4.33
CA LEU A 42 15.76 -2.64 3.46
C LEU A 42 16.31 -2.17 2.09
N GLY A 43 16.58 -0.88 1.91
CA GLY A 43 17.04 -0.32 0.65
C GLY A 43 15.95 -0.20 -0.42
N PHE A 44 14.70 -0.53 -0.09
CA PHE A 44 13.55 -0.31 -0.95
C PHE A 44 13.12 1.15 -0.85
N ARG A 45 13.68 1.97 -1.74
CA ARG A 45 13.18 3.34 -2.05
C ARG A 45 11.95 3.21 -2.96
N GLY A 46 10.88 2.63 -2.42
CA GLY A 46 9.57 2.56 -3.09
C GLY A 46 8.92 3.95 -3.22
N SER A 47 7.88 4.06 -4.03
CA SER A 47 7.08 5.28 -4.16
C SER A 47 6.51 5.70 -2.79
N GLN A 48 6.38 7.02 -2.57
CA GLN A 48 5.77 7.54 -1.35
C GLN A 48 4.31 7.07 -1.25
N TYR A 49 3.88 6.66 -0.06
CA TYR A 49 2.50 6.23 0.18
C TYR A 49 1.50 7.35 -0.16
N ARG A 50 0.63 7.10 -1.14
CA ARG A 50 -0.48 8.00 -1.51
C ARG A 50 -1.78 7.47 -0.93
N ILE A 51 -2.42 8.26 -0.07
CA ILE A 51 -3.45 7.87 0.91
C ILE A 51 -4.70 7.19 0.32
N ILE A 52 -5.01 7.35 -0.97
CA ILE A 52 -6.32 6.95 -1.52
C ILE A 52 -6.21 6.05 -2.76
N PHE A 53 -5.28 6.32 -3.68
CA PHE A 53 -5.15 5.55 -4.93
C PHE A 53 -3.78 4.91 -5.14
N GLY A 54 -2.84 5.10 -4.19
CA GLY A 54 -1.51 4.51 -4.21
C GLY A 54 -0.86 4.54 -5.60
N ASP A 55 -0.34 3.39 -5.99
CA ASP A 55 0.20 3.12 -7.33
C ASP A 55 -0.84 2.51 -8.29
N ALA A 56 -2.09 2.28 -7.85
CA ALA A 56 -3.10 1.58 -8.65
C ALA A 56 -3.40 2.30 -9.97
N LYS A 57 -3.36 3.65 -9.94
CA LYS A 57 -3.52 4.48 -11.15
C LYS A 57 -2.36 4.30 -12.14
N ASP A 58 -1.12 4.18 -11.65
CA ASP A 58 0.05 3.99 -12.49
C ASP A 58 0.11 2.56 -13.06
N ILE A 59 -0.30 1.56 -12.27
CA ILE A 59 -0.49 0.18 -12.73
C ILE A 59 -1.54 0.14 -13.86
N GLY A 60 -2.67 0.82 -13.68
CA GLY A 60 -3.74 0.91 -14.69
C GLY A 60 -3.26 1.56 -15.99
N LYS A 61 -2.50 2.65 -15.91
CA LYS A 61 -1.90 3.32 -17.08
C LYS A 61 -0.91 2.42 -17.83
N MET A 62 -0.01 1.74 -17.11
CA MET A 62 0.95 0.82 -17.73
C MET A 62 0.25 -0.35 -18.41
N ARG A 63 -0.83 -0.86 -17.81
CA ARG A 63 -1.67 -1.91 -18.40
C ARG A 63 -2.31 -1.41 -19.70
N ALA A 64 -2.95 -0.24 -19.68
CA ALA A 64 -3.55 0.35 -20.88
C ALA A 64 -2.53 0.55 -22.01
N ALA A 65 -1.34 1.06 -21.70
CA ALA A 65 -0.25 1.25 -22.66
C ALA A 65 0.33 -0.07 -23.22
N SER A 66 0.25 -1.16 -22.47
CA SER A 66 0.68 -2.50 -22.93
C SER A 66 -0.38 -3.20 -23.79
N THR A 67 -1.65 -2.93 -23.54
CA THR A 67 -2.77 -3.46 -24.33
C THR A 67 -2.91 -2.73 -25.67
N SER A 68 -2.60 -1.43 -25.73
CA SER A 68 -2.68 -0.63 -26.96
C SER A 68 -1.63 -1.01 -28.02
N LYS A 69 -0.53 -1.66 -27.63
CA LYS A 69 0.48 -2.16 -28.56
C LYS A 69 0.03 -3.49 -29.19
N PRO A 70 0.22 -3.68 -30.52
CA PRO A 70 -0.13 -4.93 -31.20
C PRO A 70 0.69 -6.10 -30.63
N MET A 71 0.10 -7.30 -30.68
CA MET A 71 0.67 -8.50 -30.07
C MET A 71 1.76 -9.08 -30.97
N GLU A 72 3.03 -9.02 -30.53
CA GLU A 72 4.06 -9.84 -31.15
C GLU A 72 3.93 -11.30 -30.70
N PRO A 73 4.09 -12.28 -31.60
CA PRO A 73 3.92 -13.71 -31.30
C PRO A 73 5.13 -14.31 -30.55
N SER A 74 5.65 -13.63 -29.53
CA SER A 74 6.82 -14.07 -28.76
C SER A 74 6.48 -14.47 -27.33
N ASP A 75 7.37 -15.25 -26.70
CA ASP A 75 7.28 -15.81 -25.33
C ASP A 75 7.12 -14.79 -24.18
N LYS A 76 6.96 -13.51 -24.50
CA LYS A 76 6.84 -12.39 -23.55
C LYS A 76 5.40 -12.10 -23.11
N ILE A 77 4.49 -13.06 -23.23
CA ILE A 77 3.07 -12.95 -22.84
C ILE A 77 2.91 -12.48 -21.39
N ALA A 78 3.69 -13.06 -20.46
CA ALA A 78 3.64 -12.70 -19.03
C ALA A 78 3.96 -11.22 -18.76
N SER A 79 4.88 -10.64 -19.53
CA SER A 79 5.27 -9.23 -19.40
C SER A 79 4.19 -8.25 -19.87
N ARG A 80 3.25 -8.69 -20.72
CA ARG A 80 2.10 -7.89 -21.18
C ARG A 80 0.91 -7.98 -20.23
N ILE A 81 0.70 -9.11 -19.57
CA ILE A 81 -0.38 -9.27 -18.58
C ILE A 81 -0.05 -8.49 -17.30
N LEU A 82 1.22 -8.50 -16.88
CA LEU A 82 1.70 -7.81 -15.67
C LEU A 82 2.96 -6.96 -15.94
N PRO A 83 2.86 -5.89 -16.77
CA PRO A 83 4.01 -5.05 -17.14
C PRO A 83 4.65 -4.34 -15.93
N TYR A 84 3.84 -4.03 -14.92
CA TYR A 84 4.31 -3.43 -13.68
C TYR A 84 5.25 -4.36 -12.90
N TYR A 85 4.90 -5.65 -12.77
CA TYR A 85 5.71 -6.61 -12.02
C TYR A 85 7.03 -6.92 -12.72
N HIS A 86 6.99 -7.05 -14.05
CA HIS A 86 8.20 -7.28 -14.83
C HIS A 86 9.22 -6.14 -14.64
N ASN A 87 8.75 -4.87 -14.70
CA ASN A 87 9.59 -3.70 -14.43
C ASN A 87 10.06 -3.61 -12.98
N MET A 88 9.22 -3.99 -12.02
CA MET A 88 9.57 -3.97 -10.59
C MET A 88 10.67 -5.00 -10.28
N VAL A 89 10.54 -6.23 -10.79
CA VAL A 89 11.56 -7.28 -10.66
C VAL A 89 12.85 -6.83 -11.32
N GLN A 90 12.82 -6.33 -12.54
CA GLN A 90 14.03 -5.87 -13.22
C GLN A 90 14.76 -4.74 -12.46
N LYS A 91 14.01 -3.82 -11.83
CA LYS A 91 14.59 -2.71 -11.07
C LYS A 91 15.05 -3.08 -9.66
N HIS A 92 14.41 -4.06 -9.01
CA HIS A 92 14.62 -4.33 -7.58
C HIS A 92 15.13 -5.73 -7.26
N ALA A 93 15.25 -6.65 -8.24
CA ALA A 93 15.71 -8.02 -8.03
C ALA A 93 17.04 -8.07 -7.28
N LEU A 94 18.03 -7.28 -7.73
CA LEU A 94 19.34 -7.20 -7.07
C LEU A 94 19.25 -6.77 -5.60
N ARG A 95 18.35 -5.84 -5.26
CA ARG A 95 18.14 -5.40 -3.87
C ARG A 95 17.42 -6.45 -3.03
N MET A 96 16.48 -7.21 -3.60
CA MET A 96 15.84 -8.34 -2.89
C MET A 96 16.88 -9.42 -2.55
N PHE A 97 17.74 -9.76 -3.51
CA PHE A 97 18.79 -10.77 -3.30
C PHE A 97 19.78 -10.36 -2.22
N ILE A 98 20.29 -9.12 -2.26
CA ILE A 98 21.22 -8.61 -1.23
C ILE A 98 20.56 -8.60 0.16
N CYS A 99 19.27 -8.25 0.24
CA CYS A 99 18.54 -8.21 1.50
C CYS A 99 18.25 -9.62 2.08
N MET A 100 18.03 -10.63 1.22
CA MET A 100 17.93 -12.03 1.64
C MET A 100 19.27 -12.58 2.12
N MET A 101 20.36 -12.27 1.41
CA MET A 101 21.71 -12.69 1.81
C MET A 101 22.10 -12.10 3.18
N HIS A 102 21.95 -10.78 3.38
CA HIS A 102 22.30 -10.14 4.65
C HIS A 102 21.44 -10.62 5.85
N ARG A 103 20.26 -11.20 5.63
CA ARG A 103 19.43 -11.74 6.73
C ARG A 103 19.77 -13.18 7.10
N SER A 104 20.68 -13.82 6.35
CA SER A 104 21.09 -15.21 6.54
C SER A 104 22.39 -15.35 7.34
N ASP A 105 23.06 -14.23 7.63
CA ASP A 105 24.23 -14.11 8.51
C ASP A 105 23.80 -13.58 9.90
#